data_AF-A0A9D7D0U6-F1
#
_entry.id   AF-A0A9D7D0U6-F1
#
_cell.length_a   1.000
_cell.length_b   1.000
_cell.length_c   1.000
_cell.angle_alpha   90.00
_cell.angle_beta   90.00
_cell.angle_gamma   90.00
#
_symmetry.space_group_name_H-M   'P 1'
#
loop_
_entity.id
_entity.type
_entity.pdbx_description
1 polymer ?
#
loop_
_entity_poly.entity_id
_entity_poly.type
_entity_poly.pdbx_seq_one_letter_code
_entity_poly.pdbx_strand_id
1 'polypeptide(L)'
;MTREEVWENIAAYLRGEFGKLLEVRDVRRVRRVAGDAWAVTVVLAAPSGDIHVADLHVDEEGVIRPLLGPDDIVTAVRTADERQRASLTAPAVIPELAGFTVDDSGGGDDDDDVGLSALESTEDLADRAGALVKAGDPASLQKARELLPHLLSDPMHRGETLLRMAKVERALGETKLATNYAEAAAREFGDRFDLPSLEDAAALALELLGKEAFPGSRIYTLLEQCRMRLRPLANLFDCRSLSDLGDDHRRELSAATTLRTLGPGEILVVEGDPSENIFIVKSGLIGVYLEKPSGGSWLVRCCFPGWLLGESSVLAIDPHCTATLRAERVSEVWTLPAPAVKGLMGKDTVFADRIAATKQIHRIDSFFSMHESMAQLDVQVRDEMLSCIQRLESFSEETILLPANEIPAVALLVARGEVALYPEGDAGAQPLTLAPDTFFGVRDSLHQIPLSVTVVARSGSTVAFFDGERLRALCTRSPENVAAVLERLG
;
A
#
# COMPACT_ATOMS: atom_id res chain seq x y z
N MET A 1 15.67 11.98 -12.17
CA MET A 1 14.62 12.74 -12.87
C MET A 1 13.70 13.39 -11.85
N THR A 2 13.50 14.70 -11.96
CA THR A 2 12.53 15.46 -11.16
C THR A 2 11.14 15.43 -11.81
N ARG A 3 10.10 15.77 -11.05
CA ARG A 3 8.73 15.87 -11.55
C ARG A 3 8.61 16.87 -12.71
N GLU A 4 9.31 18.00 -12.58
CA GLU A 4 9.31 19.08 -13.57
C GLU A 4 9.96 18.61 -14.88
N GLU A 5 11.08 17.89 -14.80
CA GLU A 5 11.74 17.30 -15.96
C GLU A 5 10.83 16.29 -16.69
N VAL A 6 10.11 15.44 -15.94
CA VAL A 6 9.16 14.47 -16.52
C VAL A 6 8.00 15.18 -17.21
N TRP A 7 7.44 16.19 -16.54
CA TRP A 7 6.35 16.98 -17.09
C TRP A 7 6.77 17.65 -18.40
N GLU A 8 7.92 18.32 -18.43
CA GLU A 8 8.43 18.99 -19.61
C GLU A 8 8.71 18.02 -20.76
N ASN A 9 9.31 16.86 -20.46
CA ASN A 9 9.62 15.84 -21.46
C ASN A 9 8.34 15.28 -22.10
N ILE A 10 7.35 14.88 -21.29
CA ILE A 10 6.07 14.36 -21.80
C ILE A 10 5.30 15.46 -22.54
N ALA A 11 5.25 16.68 -22.01
CA ALA A 11 4.58 17.79 -22.67
C ALA A 11 5.22 18.11 -24.04
N ALA A 12 6.55 17.99 -24.15
CA ALA A 12 7.25 18.14 -25.43
C ALA A 12 6.92 17.00 -26.41
N TYR A 13 6.91 15.75 -25.93
CA TYR A 13 6.49 14.59 -26.73
C TYR A 13 5.05 14.73 -27.24
N LEU A 14 4.09 15.03 -26.36
CA LEU A 14 2.69 15.23 -26.72
C LEU A 14 2.50 16.39 -27.71
N ARG A 15 3.25 17.48 -27.56
CA ARG A 15 3.23 18.60 -28.52
C ARG A 15 3.78 18.21 -29.88
N GLY A 16 4.80 17.37 -29.94
CA GLY A 16 5.39 16.89 -31.19
C GLY A 16 4.42 16.01 -31.99
N GLU A 17 3.80 15.05 -31.33
CA GLU A 17 2.93 14.05 -31.98
C GLU A 17 1.49 14.53 -32.18
N PHE A 18 0.94 15.27 -31.21
CA PHE A 18 -0.50 15.61 -31.16
C PHE A 18 -0.78 17.11 -31.07
N GLY A 19 0.24 17.97 -31.10
CA GLY A 19 0.07 19.42 -31.01
C GLY A 19 -0.51 19.88 -29.67
N LYS A 20 -1.56 20.71 -29.69
CA LYS A 20 -2.22 21.23 -28.47
C LYS A 20 -3.42 20.40 -28.03
N LEU A 21 -3.61 19.22 -28.62
CA LEU A 21 -4.81 18.43 -28.42
C LEU A 21 -4.81 17.74 -27.04
N LEU A 22 -3.62 17.32 -26.59
CA LEU A 22 -3.41 16.60 -25.35
C LEU A 22 -2.61 17.45 -24.36
N GLU A 23 -3.01 17.39 -23.10
CA GLU A 23 -2.34 18.06 -22.00
C GLU A 23 -1.98 17.06 -20.91
N VAL A 24 -0.84 17.29 -20.26
CA VAL A 24 -0.49 16.59 -19.03
C VAL A 24 -1.33 17.19 -17.91
N ARG A 25 -2.09 16.35 -17.20
CA ARG A 25 -2.94 16.79 -16.08
C ARG A 25 -2.29 16.54 -14.74
N ASP A 26 -1.67 15.38 -14.60
CA ASP A 26 -0.97 14.99 -13.38
C ASP A 26 0.30 14.22 -13.71
N VAL A 27 1.32 14.39 -12.89
CA VAL A 27 2.57 13.64 -12.92
C VAL A 27 2.81 13.18 -11.49
N ARG A 28 2.69 11.87 -11.26
CA ARG A 28 2.85 11.25 -9.96
C ARG A 28 3.95 10.21 -10.00
N ARG A 29 4.77 10.16 -8.95
CA ARG A 29 5.77 9.10 -8.78
C ARG A 29 5.05 7.82 -8.38
N VAL A 30 5.39 6.70 -9.01
CA VAL A 30 4.83 5.38 -8.74
C VAL A 30 5.96 4.40 -8.50
N ARG A 31 5.88 3.63 -7.42
CA ARG A 31 6.80 2.52 -7.18
C ARG A 31 6.36 1.32 -7.99
N ARG A 32 7.25 0.86 -8.85
CA ARG A 32 7.18 -0.45 -9.49
C ARG A 32 8.17 -1.38 -8.81
N VAL A 33 7.96 -2.68 -8.90
CA VAL A 33 8.94 -3.68 -8.48
C VAL A 33 10.23 -3.51 -9.31
N ALA A 34 10.10 -3.13 -10.60
CA ALA A 34 11.23 -2.93 -11.51
C ALA A 34 12.11 -1.73 -11.16
N GLY A 35 11.55 -0.70 -10.53
CA GLY A 35 12.23 0.57 -10.25
C GLY A 35 11.23 1.67 -9.92
N ASP A 36 11.73 2.88 -9.69
CA ASP A 36 10.87 4.05 -9.60
C ASP A 36 10.40 4.46 -11.00
N ALA A 37 9.12 4.81 -11.12
CA ALA A 37 8.58 5.31 -12.37
C ALA A 37 7.73 6.56 -12.10
N TRP A 38 7.44 7.30 -13.15
CA TRP A 38 6.46 8.37 -13.13
C TRP A 38 5.24 7.93 -13.91
N ALA A 39 4.06 7.98 -13.31
CA ALA A 39 2.81 7.91 -14.05
C ALA A 39 2.36 9.33 -14.40
N VAL A 40 1.97 9.53 -15.65
CA VAL A 40 1.61 10.81 -16.22
C VAL A 40 0.22 10.68 -16.82
N THR A 41 -0.75 11.32 -16.20
CA THR A 41 -2.13 11.33 -16.67
C THR A 41 -2.26 12.34 -17.79
N VAL A 42 -2.63 11.85 -18.96
CA VAL A 42 -2.82 12.64 -20.19
C VAL A 42 -4.31 12.77 -20.45
N VAL A 43 -4.74 14.01 -20.67
CA VAL A 43 -6.13 14.36 -20.93
C VAL A 43 -6.28 15.11 -22.24
N LEU A 44 -7.45 14.99 -22.83
CA LEU A 44 -7.93 15.89 -23.87
C LEU A 44 -8.74 16.99 -23.20
N ALA A 45 -8.24 18.21 -23.23
CA ALA A 45 -8.94 19.37 -22.68
C ALA A 45 -10.16 19.70 -23.54
N ALA A 46 -11.37 19.59 -22.97
CA ALA A 46 -12.62 19.92 -23.65
C ALA A 46 -13.47 20.89 -22.79
N PRO A 47 -14.32 21.74 -23.42
CA PRO A 47 -15.18 22.67 -22.68
C PRO A 47 -16.15 22.00 -21.69
N SER A 48 -16.47 20.72 -21.92
CA SER A 48 -17.33 19.89 -21.07
C SER A 48 -16.60 19.24 -19.88
N GLY A 49 -15.30 19.48 -19.74
CA GLY A 49 -14.41 18.83 -18.76
C GLY A 49 -13.30 18.02 -19.44
N ASP A 50 -12.23 17.78 -18.71
CA ASP A 50 -11.07 17.01 -19.19
C ASP A 50 -11.48 15.56 -19.45
N ILE A 51 -11.24 15.07 -20.67
CA ILE A 51 -11.46 13.66 -21.04
C ILE A 51 -10.15 12.92 -20.79
N HIS A 52 -10.17 11.94 -19.88
CA HIS A 52 -9.01 11.06 -19.65
C HIS A 52 -8.70 10.26 -20.91
N VAL A 53 -7.45 10.34 -21.39
CA VAL A 53 -7.00 9.64 -22.60
C VAL A 53 -6.14 8.43 -22.24
N ALA A 54 -5.10 8.63 -21.43
CA ALA A 54 -4.24 7.54 -20.97
C ALA A 54 -3.42 7.93 -19.74
N ASP A 55 -2.96 6.92 -19.00
CA ASP A 55 -1.87 7.06 -18.04
C ASP A 55 -0.58 6.53 -18.67
N LEU A 56 0.36 7.42 -18.93
CA LEU A 56 1.71 7.10 -19.44
C LEU A 56 2.63 6.76 -18.27
N HIS A 57 3.61 5.89 -18.49
CA HIS A 57 4.66 5.58 -17.53
C HIS A 57 6.03 5.95 -18.07
N VAL A 58 6.85 6.58 -17.23
CA VAL A 58 8.23 6.96 -17.53
C VAL A 58 9.15 6.27 -16.52
N ASP A 59 10.07 5.42 -16.99
CA ASP A 59 11.04 4.74 -16.11
C ASP A 59 12.20 5.66 -15.68
N GLU A 60 13.13 5.12 -14.88
CA GLU A 60 14.31 5.86 -14.39
C GLU A 60 15.22 6.33 -15.54
N GLU A 61 15.19 5.64 -16.68
CA GLU A 61 15.92 5.97 -17.91
C GLU A 61 15.18 6.96 -18.84
N GLY A 62 13.95 7.35 -18.51
CA GLY A 62 13.16 8.34 -19.25
C GLY A 62 12.35 7.76 -20.43
N VAL A 63 12.20 6.43 -20.52
CA VAL A 63 11.45 5.77 -21.59
C VAL A 63 9.95 5.81 -21.29
N ILE A 64 9.15 6.26 -22.27
CA ILE A 64 7.70 6.44 -22.16
C ILE A 64 6.97 5.17 -22.63
N ARG A 65 6.06 4.63 -21.81
CA ARG A 65 5.19 3.48 -22.15
C ARG A 65 3.79 3.61 -21.51
N PRO A 66 2.68 3.32 -22.21
CA PRO A 66 2.61 3.00 -23.64
C PRO A 66 2.91 4.24 -24.50
N LEU A 67 3.23 4.04 -25.78
CA LEU A 67 3.25 5.15 -26.75
C LEU A 67 1.81 5.41 -27.18
N LEU A 68 1.37 6.67 -27.10
CA LEU A 68 0.04 7.05 -27.53
C LEU A 68 -0.05 7.06 -29.05
N GLY A 69 -1.19 6.61 -29.57
CA GLY A 69 -1.58 6.75 -30.97
C GLY A 69 -2.91 7.52 -31.13
N PRO A 70 -3.28 7.89 -32.36
CA PRO A 70 -4.55 8.54 -32.65
C PRO A 70 -5.79 7.73 -32.21
N ASP A 71 -5.69 6.40 -32.23
CA ASP A 71 -6.79 5.49 -31.87
C ASP A 71 -7.13 5.54 -30.36
N ASP A 72 -6.16 5.84 -29.50
CA ASP A 72 -6.38 5.99 -28.06
C ASP A 72 -7.27 7.21 -27.78
N ILE A 73 -7.07 8.30 -28.51
CA ILE A 73 -7.89 9.51 -28.41
C ILE A 73 -9.32 9.23 -28.89
N VAL A 74 -9.47 8.53 -30.02
CA VAL A 74 -10.80 8.17 -30.56
C VAL A 74 -11.56 7.28 -29.58
N THR A 75 -10.86 6.32 -28.97
CA THR A 75 -11.44 5.42 -27.96
C THR A 75 -11.89 6.22 -26.73
N ALA A 76 -11.04 7.09 -26.21
CA ALA A 76 -11.33 7.93 -25.05
C ALA A 76 -12.58 8.80 -25.27
N VAL A 77 -12.70 9.46 -26.43
CA VAL A 77 -13.85 10.31 -26.78
C VAL A 77 -15.14 9.49 -26.91
N ARG A 78 -15.08 8.30 -27.52
CA ARG A 78 -16.25 7.41 -27.64
C ARG A 78 -16.75 6.95 -26.27
N THR A 79 -15.84 6.51 -25.40
CA THR A 79 -16.19 6.08 -24.05
C THR A 79 -16.77 7.23 -23.22
N ALA A 80 -16.26 8.45 -23.39
CA ALA A 80 -16.81 9.63 -22.73
C ALA A 80 -18.23 9.97 -23.20
N ASP A 81 -18.49 9.94 -24.52
CA ASP A 81 -19.83 10.17 -25.09
C ASP A 81 -20.83 9.08 -24.65
N GLU A 82 -20.40 7.82 -24.61
CA GLU A 82 -21.21 6.71 -24.09
C GLU A 82 -21.56 6.89 -22.60
N ARG A 83 -20.60 7.28 -21.76
CA ARG A 83 -20.85 7.58 -20.34
C ARG A 83 -21.81 8.76 -20.16
N GLN A 84 -21.66 9.81 -20.96
CA GLN A 84 -22.55 10.97 -20.90
C GLN A 84 -23.98 10.60 -21.33
N ARG A 85 -24.13 9.77 -22.37
CA ARG A 85 -25.43 9.24 -22.80
C ARG A 85 -26.05 8.28 -21.78
N ALA A 86 -25.24 7.44 -21.13
CA ALA A 86 -25.69 6.55 -20.05
C ALA A 86 -26.14 7.34 -18.82
N SER A 87 -25.42 8.42 -18.46
CA SER A 87 -25.81 9.32 -17.37
C SER A 87 -27.10 10.09 -17.65
N LEU A 88 -27.43 10.35 -18.92
CA LEU A 88 -28.68 10.99 -19.35
C LEU A 88 -29.85 10.00 -19.49
N THR A 89 -29.59 8.69 -19.45
CA THR A 89 -30.60 7.64 -19.62
C THR A 89 -30.81 6.76 -18.39
N ALA A 90 -30.15 7.07 -17.26
CA ALA A 90 -30.36 6.38 -16.00
C ALA A 90 -31.81 6.61 -15.48
N PRO A 91 -32.62 5.56 -15.27
CA PRO A 91 -33.87 5.68 -14.54
C PRO A 91 -33.59 5.97 -13.07
N ALA A 92 -34.41 6.83 -12.47
CA ALA A 92 -34.47 6.98 -11.02
C ALA A 92 -34.87 5.63 -10.37
N VAL A 93 -34.06 5.21 -9.38
CA VAL A 93 -34.35 4.22 -8.32
C VAL A 93 -34.44 2.73 -8.73
N ILE A 94 -33.62 1.90 -8.08
CA ILE A 94 -34.00 0.51 -7.73
C ILE A 94 -34.10 0.44 -6.19
N PRO A 95 -35.27 0.05 -5.64
CA PRO A 95 -35.52 -0.04 -4.21
C PRO A 95 -35.21 -1.44 -3.68
N GLU A 96 -34.25 -1.56 -2.76
CA GLU A 96 -34.14 -2.73 -1.87
C GLU A 96 -33.27 -2.37 -0.66
N LEU A 97 -33.90 -1.76 0.34
CA LEU A 97 -33.56 -1.73 1.79
C LEU A 97 -34.24 -0.51 2.44
N ALA A 98 -35.57 -0.53 2.51
CA ALA A 98 -36.35 0.40 3.32
C ALA A 98 -37.52 -0.36 3.96
N GLY A 99 -37.21 -1.30 4.83
CA GLY A 99 -38.16 -1.79 5.82
C GLY A 99 -37.94 -1.00 7.09
N PHE A 100 -38.76 0.03 7.34
CA PHE A 100 -39.27 0.51 8.63
C PHE A 100 -40.00 1.83 8.39
N THR A 101 -41.26 1.71 8.01
CA THR A 101 -42.25 2.79 8.01
C THR A 101 -42.68 3.07 9.45
N VAL A 102 -42.59 4.32 9.88
CA VAL A 102 -43.46 4.87 10.93
C VAL A 102 -44.36 5.89 10.24
N ASP A 103 -45.66 5.60 10.26
CA ASP A 103 -46.73 6.49 9.83
C ASP A 103 -46.67 7.82 10.58
N ASP A 104 -46.79 8.94 9.86
CA ASP A 104 -47.78 9.94 10.28
C ASP A 104 -48.30 10.71 9.07
N SER A 105 -49.61 10.90 9.09
CA SER A 105 -50.46 11.45 8.05
C SER A 105 -50.90 12.85 8.45
N GLY A 106 -50.73 13.83 7.56
CA GLY A 106 -51.33 15.16 7.75
C GLY A 106 -50.90 16.13 6.67
N GLY A 107 -51.77 16.31 5.67
CA GLY A 107 -51.55 17.22 4.55
C GLY A 107 -51.67 18.70 4.91
N GLY A 108 -51.18 19.52 3.99
CA GLY A 108 -51.32 20.96 3.97
C GLY A 108 -50.31 21.56 3.01
N ASP A 109 -50.80 21.97 1.84
CA ASP A 109 -50.09 22.87 0.93
C ASP A 109 -49.54 24.08 1.70
N ASP A 110 -48.29 24.44 1.43
CA ASP A 110 -47.90 25.82 1.20
C ASP A 110 -46.53 25.84 0.50
N ASP A 111 -46.55 26.41 -0.70
CA ASP A 111 -45.38 26.92 -1.41
C ASP A 111 -44.62 27.88 -0.49
N ASP A 112 -43.40 27.53 -0.12
CA ASP A 112 -42.39 28.53 0.21
C ASP A 112 -41.01 28.06 -0.25
N ASP A 113 -40.52 28.82 -1.21
CA ASP A 113 -39.17 28.91 -1.72
C ASP A 113 -38.16 29.09 -0.58
N VAL A 114 -37.47 28.02 -0.19
CA VAL A 114 -36.19 28.10 0.52
C VAL A 114 -35.15 27.32 -0.27
N GLY A 115 -34.52 28.03 -1.20
CA GLY A 115 -33.34 27.57 -1.90
C GLY A 115 -32.16 27.25 -0.97
N LEU A 116 -31.24 26.46 -1.53
CA LEU A 116 -29.88 26.20 -1.04
C LEU A 116 -29.80 25.48 0.32
N SER A 117 -30.06 24.17 0.33
CA SER A 117 -29.49 23.31 1.38
C SER A 117 -27.97 23.36 1.27
N ALA A 118 -27.36 23.88 2.34
CA ALA A 118 -25.92 23.97 2.49
C ALA A 118 -25.28 22.60 2.25
N LEU A 119 -24.25 22.56 1.39
CA LEU A 119 -23.24 21.52 1.42
C LEU A 119 -22.53 21.63 2.78
N GLU A 120 -23.08 20.98 3.81
CA GLU A 120 -22.41 20.87 5.11
C GLU A 120 -21.06 20.16 4.90
N SER A 121 -19.98 20.80 5.32
CA SER A 121 -18.64 20.22 5.19
C SER A 121 -18.46 19.08 6.18
N THR A 122 -17.61 18.10 5.84
CA THR A 122 -17.27 16.98 6.72
C THR A 122 -16.64 17.44 8.05
N GLU A 123 -15.93 18.58 8.02
CA GLU A 123 -15.33 19.22 9.19
C GLU A 123 -16.40 19.74 10.16
N ASP A 124 -17.43 20.44 9.66
CA ASP A 124 -18.54 20.95 10.48
C ASP A 124 -19.31 19.81 11.18
N LEU A 125 -19.49 18.69 10.49
CA LEU A 125 -20.13 17.50 11.04
C LEU A 125 -19.28 16.85 12.15
N ALA A 126 -17.96 16.78 11.97
CA ALA A 126 -17.04 16.22 12.95
C ALA A 126 -17.01 17.03 14.25
N ASP A 127 -16.99 18.35 14.16
CA ASP A 127 -17.00 19.25 15.31
C ASP A 127 -18.33 19.16 16.09
N ARG A 128 -19.46 19.12 15.38
CA ARG A 128 -20.80 18.94 15.98
C ARG A 128 -20.91 17.60 16.70
N ALA A 129 -20.48 16.51 16.05
CA ALA A 129 -20.46 15.19 16.68
C ALA A 129 -19.57 15.18 17.93
N GLY A 130 -18.39 15.79 17.87
CA GLY A 130 -17.49 15.94 19.01
C GLY A 130 -18.11 16.69 20.18
N ALA A 131 -18.82 17.80 19.92
CA ALA A 131 -19.51 18.58 20.94
C ALA A 131 -20.63 17.77 21.63
N LEU A 132 -21.41 17.01 20.85
CA LEU A 132 -22.48 16.16 21.37
C LEU A 132 -21.94 15.01 22.25
N VAL A 133 -20.86 14.35 21.82
CA VAL A 133 -20.18 13.32 22.63
C VAL A 133 -19.66 13.90 23.94
N LYS A 134 -19.13 15.13 23.90
CA LYS A 134 -18.61 15.83 25.09
C LYS A 134 -19.73 16.22 26.07
N ALA A 135 -20.93 16.54 25.59
CA ALA A 135 -22.08 16.85 26.43
C ALA A 135 -22.50 15.65 27.29
N GLY A 136 -22.40 14.43 26.74
CA GLY A 136 -22.52 13.18 27.49
C GLY A 136 -23.92 12.83 28.01
N ASP A 137 -24.93 13.68 27.81
CA ASP A 137 -26.31 13.38 28.16
C ASP A 137 -26.94 12.41 27.13
N PRO A 138 -27.92 11.59 27.52
CA PRO A 138 -28.50 10.58 26.64
C PRO A 138 -29.06 11.12 25.32
N ALA A 139 -29.64 12.32 25.31
CA ALA A 139 -30.21 12.91 24.11
C ALA A 139 -29.12 13.39 23.13
N SER A 140 -28.04 13.97 23.65
CA SER A 140 -26.87 14.35 22.85
C SER A 140 -26.13 13.12 22.31
N LEU A 141 -26.01 12.05 23.10
CA LEU A 141 -25.41 10.80 22.65
C LEU A 141 -26.23 10.13 21.54
N GLN A 142 -27.56 10.17 21.63
CA GLN A 142 -28.43 9.66 20.56
C GLN A 142 -28.25 10.45 19.26
N LYS A 143 -28.15 11.78 19.33
CA LYS A 143 -27.84 12.62 18.15
C LYS A 143 -26.44 12.34 17.60
N ALA A 144 -25.45 12.14 18.46
CA ALA A 144 -24.10 11.77 18.03
C ALA A 144 -24.10 10.42 17.29
N ARG A 145 -24.89 9.44 17.77
CA ARG A 145 -25.07 8.13 17.14
C ARG A 145 -25.59 8.23 15.70
N GLU A 146 -26.47 9.19 15.42
CA GLU A 146 -27.00 9.45 14.08
C GLU A 146 -25.96 10.12 13.17
N LEU A 147 -25.13 11.01 13.70
CA LEU A 147 -24.15 11.78 12.91
C LEU A 147 -22.88 11.00 12.59
N LEU A 148 -22.31 10.27 13.55
CA LEU A 148 -21.00 9.62 13.43
C LEU A 148 -20.83 8.70 12.19
N PRO A 149 -21.83 7.91 11.76
CA PRO A 149 -21.69 7.08 10.56
C PRO A 149 -21.33 7.85 9.28
N HIS A 150 -21.75 9.11 9.16
CA HIS A 150 -21.48 9.96 7.99
C HIS A 150 -19.99 10.31 7.86
N LEU A 151 -19.26 10.27 8.97
CA LEU A 151 -17.83 10.55 9.05
C LEU A 151 -16.95 9.33 8.73
N LEU A 152 -17.54 8.14 8.51
CA LEU A 152 -16.80 6.93 8.13
C LEU A 152 -16.30 6.95 6.68
N SER A 153 -16.78 7.91 5.88
CA SER A 153 -16.38 8.13 4.49
C SER A 153 -14.96 8.64 4.35
N ASP A 154 -14.42 9.32 5.37
CA ASP A 154 -13.03 9.76 5.41
C ASP A 154 -12.13 8.62 5.91
N PRO A 155 -11.30 8.01 5.02
CA PRO A 155 -10.41 6.95 5.43
C PRO A 155 -9.48 7.42 6.55
N MET A 156 -8.93 8.63 6.48
CA MET A 156 -7.90 9.11 7.41
C MET A 156 -8.39 9.17 8.87
N HIS A 157 -9.65 9.50 9.11
CA HIS A 157 -10.19 9.61 10.48
C HIS A 157 -11.15 8.47 10.85
N ARG A 158 -11.34 7.48 9.95
CA ARG A 158 -12.26 6.37 10.16
C ARG A 158 -12.04 5.61 11.47
N GLY A 159 -10.79 5.28 11.81
CA GLY A 159 -10.46 4.58 13.06
C GLY A 159 -10.87 5.38 14.30
N GLU A 160 -10.60 6.68 14.32
CA GLU A 160 -11.02 7.58 15.41
C GLU A 160 -12.54 7.67 15.52
N THR A 161 -13.23 7.81 14.39
CA THR A 161 -14.69 7.83 14.33
C THR A 161 -15.28 6.54 14.89
N LEU A 162 -14.75 5.37 14.51
CA LEU A 162 -15.18 4.08 15.05
C LEU A 162 -14.94 3.97 16.55
N LEU A 163 -13.81 4.45 17.06
CA LEU A 163 -13.53 4.46 18.50
C LEU A 163 -14.49 5.40 19.24
N ARG A 164 -14.85 6.56 18.64
CA ARG A 164 -15.87 7.46 19.19
C ARG A 164 -17.25 6.80 19.21
N MET A 165 -17.65 6.12 18.15
CA MET A 165 -18.89 5.33 18.11
C MET A 165 -18.91 4.26 19.20
N ALA A 166 -17.80 3.53 19.39
CA ALA A 166 -17.68 2.54 20.47
C ALA A 166 -17.90 3.16 21.86
N LYS A 167 -17.31 4.35 22.12
CA LYS A 167 -17.49 5.09 23.38
C LYS A 167 -18.95 5.55 23.59
N VAL A 168 -19.62 6.00 22.52
CA VAL A 168 -21.05 6.39 22.56
C VAL A 168 -21.95 5.20 22.87
N GLU A 169 -21.78 4.08 22.17
CA GLU A 169 -22.59 2.87 22.40
C GLU A 169 -22.38 2.31 23.81
N ARG A 170 -21.15 2.36 24.33
CA ARG A 170 -20.88 2.03 25.74
C ARG A 170 -21.68 2.91 26.69
N ALA A 171 -21.70 4.22 26.45
CA ALA A 171 -22.41 5.18 27.30
C ALA A 171 -23.95 5.00 27.22
N LEU A 172 -24.47 4.52 26.09
CA LEU A 172 -25.87 4.15 25.91
C LEU A 172 -26.22 2.76 26.46
N GLY A 173 -25.24 1.98 26.93
CA GLY A 173 -25.43 0.63 27.50
C GLY A 173 -25.37 -0.52 26.48
N GLU A 174 -25.14 -0.23 25.19
CA GLU A 174 -25.09 -1.20 24.09
C GLU A 174 -23.71 -1.88 23.98
N THR A 175 -23.39 -2.69 24.98
CA THR A 175 -22.05 -3.31 25.17
C THR A 175 -21.57 -4.13 23.95
N LYS A 176 -22.48 -4.86 23.30
CA LYS A 176 -22.15 -5.68 22.12
C LYS A 176 -21.75 -4.83 20.93
N LEU A 177 -22.50 -3.76 20.67
CA LEU A 177 -22.25 -2.86 19.56
C LEU A 177 -20.98 -2.03 19.81
N ALA A 178 -20.78 -1.58 21.05
CA ALA A 178 -19.56 -0.93 21.48
C ALA A 178 -18.32 -1.80 21.25
N THR A 179 -18.40 -3.10 21.58
CA THR A 179 -17.30 -4.05 21.36
C THR A 179 -16.99 -4.20 19.87
N ASN A 180 -18.01 -4.35 19.01
CA ASN A 180 -17.82 -4.46 17.57
C ASN A 180 -17.15 -3.21 16.97
N TYR A 181 -17.56 -2.01 17.39
CA TYR A 181 -16.93 -0.78 16.94
C TYR A 181 -15.49 -0.63 17.46
N ALA A 182 -15.21 -1.07 18.70
CA ALA A 182 -13.85 -1.08 19.24
C ALA A 182 -12.95 -2.05 18.47
N GLU A 183 -13.46 -3.21 18.06
CA GLU A 183 -12.72 -4.16 17.22
C GLU A 183 -12.42 -3.57 15.84
N ALA A 184 -13.41 -2.92 15.21
CA ALA A 184 -13.22 -2.26 13.92
C ALA A 184 -12.21 -1.11 14.00
N ALA A 185 -12.26 -0.29 15.07
CA ALA A 185 -11.31 0.78 15.30
C ALA A 185 -9.89 0.24 15.53
N ALA A 186 -9.76 -0.80 16.36
CA ALA A 186 -8.47 -1.45 16.61
C ALA A 186 -7.82 -1.96 15.33
N ARG A 187 -8.60 -2.53 14.40
CA ARG A 187 -8.09 -2.94 13.08
C ARG A 187 -7.51 -1.75 12.30
N GLU A 188 -8.26 -0.66 12.16
CA GLU A 188 -7.79 0.55 11.47
C GLU A 188 -6.50 1.13 12.10
N PHE A 189 -6.39 1.12 13.43
CA PHE A 189 -5.17 1.57 14.13
C PHE A 189 -4.00 0.61 13.95
N GLY A 190 -4.24 -0.71 14.04
CA GLY A 190 -3.23 -1.73 13.79
C GLY A 190 -2.67 -1.66 12.38
N ASP A 191 -3.52 -1.38 11.39
CA ASP A 191 -3.12 -1.26 9.99
C ASP A 191 -2.19 -0.07 9.78
N ARG A 192 -2.41 1.04 10.47
CA ARG A 192 -1.55 2.23 10.41
C ARG A 192 -0.41 2.21 11.38
N PHE A 193 -0.38 1.20 12.25
CA PHE A 193 0.53 1.10 13.37
C PHE A 193 0.45 2.30 14.33
N ASP A 194 -0.76 2.84 14.52
CA ASP A 194 -1.06 3.87 15.52
C ASP A 194 -1.25 3.21 16.90
N LEU A 195 -0.11 2.92 17.55
CA LEU A 195 -0.09 2.20 18.82
C LEU A 195 -0.85 2.93 19.94
N PRO A 196 -0.70 4.26 20.14
CA PRO A 196 -1.48 4.97 21.16
C PRO A 196 -3.00 4.79 21.00
N SER A 197 -3.52 4.95 19.78
CA SER A 197 -4.97 4.78 19.53
C SER A 197 -5.41 3.33 19.66
N LEU A 198 -4.55 2.37 19.32
CA LEU A 198 -4.80 0.95 19.55
C LEU A 198 -4.82 0.61 21.05
N GLU A 199 -3.96 1.23 21.86
CA GLU A 199 -3.98 1.09 23.32
C GLU A 199 -5.25 1.67 23.94
N ASP A 200 -5.76 2.80 23.41
CA ASP A 200 -7.05 3.36 23.79
C ASP A 200 -8.22 2.42 23.46
N ALA A 201 -8.21 1.81 22.27
CA ALA A 201 -9.21 0.81 21.88
C ALA A 201 -9.13 -0.44 22.77
N ALA A 202 -7.93 -0.88 23.11
CA ALA A 202 -7.69 -2.00 24.02
C ALA A 202 -8.15 -1.69 25.46
N ALA A 203 -7.93 -0.47 25.95
CA ALA A 203 -8.43 -0.04 27.25
C ALA A 203 -9.96 -0.06 27.30
N LEU A 204 -10.62 0.46 26.26
CA LEU A 204 -12.08 0.39 26.13
C LEU A 204 -12.57 -1.06 26.10
N ALA A 205 -11.91 -1.93 25.33
CA ALA A 205 -12.27 -3.34 25.25
C ALA A 205 -12.08 -4.07 26.59
N LEU A 206 -11.04 -3.76 27.35
CA LEU A 206 -10.81 -4.30 28.69
C LEU A 206 -11.95 -3.93 29.65
N GLU A 207 -12.46 -2.70 29.56
CA GLU A 207 -13.61 -2.27 30.35
C GLU A 207 -14.92 -2.98 29.94
N LEU A 208 -15.14 -3.18 28.64
CA LEU A 208 -16.34 -3.83 28.10
C LEU A 208 -16.37 -5.35 28.37
N LEU A 209 -15.24 -6.02 28.21
CA LEU A 209 -15.12 -7.49 28.30
C LEU A 209 -14.72 -7.97 29.70
N GLY A 210 -14.06 -7.11 30.48
CA GLY A 210 -13.46 -7.48 31.75
C GLY A 210 -12.12 -8.20 31.62
N LYS A 211 -11.40 -8.31 32.74
CA LYS A 211 -10.01 -8.82 32.81
C LYS A 211 -9.87 -10.28 32.36
N GLU A 212 -10.90 -11.10 32.56
CA GLU A 212 -10.84 -12.53 32.24
C GLU A 212 -11.05 -12.81 30.74
N ALA A 213 -11.95 -12.09 30.08
CA ALA A 213 -12.28 -12.31 28.68
C ALA A 213 -11.37 -11.50 27.71
N PHE A 214 -10.84 -10.36 28.15
CA PHE A 214 -10.02 -9.49 27.30
C PHE A 214 -8.80 -10.18 26.66
N PRO A 215 -8.01 -11.04 27.35
CA PRO A 215 -6.88 -11.74 26.72
C PRO A 215 -7.27 -12.66 25.56
N GLY A 216 -8.53 -13.11 25.49
CA GLY A 216 -9.05 -13.90 24.37
C GLY A 216 -9.60 -13.07 23.21
N SER A 217 -9.58 -11.74 23.31
CA SER A 217 -10.12 -10.84 22.28
C SER A 217 -9.17 -10.66 21.09
N ARG A 218 -9.75 -10.30 19.94
CA ARG A 218 -8.98 -9.93 18.74
C ARG A 218 -8.15 -8.67 18.95
N ILE A 219 -8.66 -7.71 19.72
CA ILE A 219 -7.99 -6.45 20.04
C ILE A 219 -6.71 -6.72 20.86
N TYR A 220 -6.79 -7.58 21.87
CA TYR A 220 -5.61 -7.97 22.64
C TYR A 220 -4.57 -8.65 21.76
N THR A 221 -5.00 -9.60 20.92
CA THR A 221 -4.11 -10.30 19.98
C THR A 221 -3.39 -9.32 19.06
N LEU A 222 -4.11 -8.38 18.47
CA LEU A 222 -3.56 -7.35 17.59
C LEU A 222 -2.58 -6.42 18.32
N LEU A 223 -2.93 -5.99 19.54
CA LEU A 223 -2.05 -5.14 20.36
C LEU A 223 -0.75 -5.86 20.71
N GLU A 224 -0.81 -7.12 21.13
CA GLU A 224 0.38 -7.89 21.46
C GLU A 224 1.23 -8.18 20.21
N GLN A 225 0.61 -8.42 19.06
CA GLN A 225 1.34 -8.53 17.78
C GLN A 225 2.09 -7.22 17.46
N CYS A 226 1.44 -6.06 17.60
CA CYS A 226 2.10 -4.77 17.39
C CYS A 226 3.24 -4.54 18.40
N ARG A 227 3.04 -4.86 19.67
CA ARG A 227 4.09 -4.76 20.71
C ARG A 227 5.27 -5.67 20.43
N MET A 228 5.01 -6.90 19.99
CA MET A 228 6.05 -7.86 19.62
C MET A 228 6.88 -7.36 18.44
N ARG A 229 6.27 -6.72 17.44
CA ARG A 229 7.00 -6.09 16.32
C ARG A 229 7.90 -4.95 16.78
N LEU A 230 7.55 -4.25 17.86
CA LEU A 230 8.33 -3.16 18.43
C LEU A 230 9.41 -3.61 19.41
N ARG A 231 9.58 -4.93 19.62
CA ARG A 231 10.61 -5.44 20.51
C ARG A 231 12.00 -5.01 20.01
N PRO A 232 12.79 -4.30 20.83
CA PRO A 232 14.12 -3.86 20.42
C PRO A 232 15.04 -5.03 20.10
N LEU A 233 15.92 -4.81 19.12
CA LEU A 233 17.06 -5.70 18.90
C LEU A 233 18.09 -5.52 20.00
N ALA A 234 18.61 -6.63 20.51
CA ALA A 234 19.70 -6.62 21.49
C ALA A 234 21.03 -6.32 20.80
N ASN A 235 21.22 -6.86 19.59
CA ASN A 235 22.43 -6.72 18.80
C ASN A 235 22.12 -6.33 17.35
N LEU A 236 23.01 -5.54 16.74
CA LEU A 236 23.00 -5.20 15.32
C LEU A 236 22.87 -6.44 14.43
N PHE A 237 23.57 -7.52 14.79
CA PHE A 237 23.60 -8.76 14.01
C PHE A 237 22.41 -9.70 14.26
N ASP A 238 21.44 -9.30 15.09
CA ASP A 238 20.17 -10.04 15.21
C ASP A 238 19.24 -9.73 14.02
N CYS A 239 19.55 -8.69 13.23
CA CYS A 239 18.81 -8.39 12.02
C CYS A 239 19.11 -9.41 10.91
N ARG A 240 18.10 -9.75 10.11
CA ARG A 240 18.20 -10.77 9.05
C ARG A 240 19.29 -10.47 8.04
N SER A 241 19.48 -9.20 7.68
CA SER A 241 20.45 -8.83 6.63
C SER A 241 21.91 -8.99 7.08
N LEU A 242 22.18 -9.04 8.39
CA LEU A 242 23.53 -9.19 8.97
C LEU A 242 23.73 -10.48 9.78
N SER A 243 22.71 -11.34 9.90
CA SER A 243 22.70 -12.49 10.82
C SER A 243 23.77 -13.55 10.55
N ASP A 244 24.26 -13.61 9.32
CA ASP A 244 25.16 -14.67 8.85
C ASP A 244 26.57 -14.13 8.54
N LEU A 245 26.89 -12.91 8.98
CA LEU A 245 28.25 -12.39 8.86
C LEU A 245 29.20 -13.17 9.78
N GLY A 246 30.39 -13.48 9.26
CA GLY A 246 31.47 -14.07 10.07
C GLY A 246 32.03 -13.10 11.11
N ASP A 247 32.63 -13.62 12.18
CA ASP A 247 33.06 -12.83 13.35
C ASP A 247 34.05 -11.71 13.02
N ASP A 248 34.91 -11.89 12.01
CA ASP A 248 35.83 -10.86 11.55
C ASP A 248 35.08 -9.68 10.92
N HIS A 249 34.13 -9.98 10.03
CA HIS A 249 33.27 -8.96 9.41
C HIS A 249 32.37 -8.27 10.44
N ARG A 250 31.87 -9.00 11.44
CA ARG A 250 31.11 -8.41 12.56
C ARG A 250 31.94 -7.39 13.34
N ARG A 251 33.19 -7.72 13.65
CA ARG A 251 34.10 -6.80 14.35
C ARG A 251 34.42 -5.57 13.52
N GLU A 252 34.72 -5.74 12.24
CA GLU A 252 34.97 -4.65 11.29
C GLU A 252 33.76 -3.71 11.21
N LEU A 253 32.55 -4.25 11.01
CA LEU A 253 31.33 -3.46 10.88
C LEU A 253 30.94 -2.75 12.18
N SER A 254 31.07 -3.44 13.32
CA SER A 254 30.76 -2.87 14.64
C SER A 254 31.63 -1.66 14.95
N ALA A 255 32.91 -1.68 14.57
CA ALA A 255 33.84 -0.58 14.80
C ALA A 255 33.48 0.69 14.02
N ALA A 256 32.81 0.55 12.87
CA ALA A 256 32.36 1.67 12.05
C ALA A 256 30.93 2.14 12.37
N THR A 257 30.17 1.36 13.15
CA THR A 257 28.75 1.62 13.42
C THR A 257 28.58 2.62 14.56
N THR A 258 27.66 3.57 14.38
CA THR A 258 27.24 4.51 15.43
C THR A 258 25.77 4.30 15.78
N LEU A 259 25.34 4.71 16.96
CA LEU A 259 23.94 4.67 17.37
C LEU A 259 23.39 6.09 17.44
N ARG A 260 22.28 6.33 16.75
CA ARG A 260 21.54 7.60 16.78
C ARG A 260 20.19 7.40 17.47
N THR A 261 19.83 8.32 18.35
CA THR A 261 18.49 8.39 18.96
C THR A 261 17.71 9.52 18.30
N LEU A 262 16.45 9.25 17.96
CA LEU A 262 15.54 10.16 17.27
C LEU A 262 14.31 10.43 18.15
N GLY A 263 13.90 11.69 18.22
CA GLY A 263 12.61 12.06 18.82
C GLY A 263 11.43 11.78 17.88
N PRO A 264 10.18 11.69 18.39
CA PRO A 264 8.99 11.62 17.53
C PRO A 264 8.93 12.82 16.58
N GLY A 265 8.64 12.56 15.30
CA GLY A 265 8.63 13.54 14.22
C GLY A 265 10.02 13.91 13.66
N GLU A 266 11.11 13.48 14.29
CA GLU A 266 12.47 13.79 13.81
C GLU A 266 12.76 13.06 12.50
N ILE A 267 13.33 13.79 11.54
CA ILE A 267 13.71 13.27 10.24
C ILE A 267 15.12 12.68 10.32
N LEU A 268 15.25 11.41 9.94
CA LEU A 268 16.52 10.70 9.84
C LEU A 268 17.26 11.07 8.55
N VAL A 269 16.54 11.03 7.41
CA VAL A 269 16.99 11.46 6.07
C VAL A 269 15.81 12.01 5.28
N VAL A 270 16.10 12.89 4.30
CA VAL A 270 15.10 13.48 3.40
C VAL A 270 15.19 12.82 2.02
N GLU A 271 14.05 12.65 1.35
CA GLU A 271 14.00 12.20 -0.04
C GLU A 271 14.83 13.12 -0.96
N GLY A 272 15.63 12.53 -1.85
CA GLY A 272 16.48 13.25 -2.80
C GLY A 272 17.87 13.63 -2.27
N ASP A 273 18.10 13.62 -0.96
CA ASP A 273 19.42 13.92 -0.39
C ASP A 273 20.47 12.83 -0.76
N PRO A 274 21.77 13.16 -0.83
CA PRO A 274 22.84 12.18 -0.98
C PRO A 274 22.77 11.09 0.07
N SER A 275 22.88 9.83 -0.36
CA SER A 275 22.74 8.66 0.52
C SER A 275 24.11 8.07 0.85
N GLU A 276 24.64 8.41 2.03
CA GLU A 276 25.99 8.01 2.46
C GLU A 276 26.00 6.88 3.49
N ASN A 277 24.83 6.50 4.00
CA ASN A 277 24.72 5.56 5.12
C ASN A 277 23.61 4.53 4.90
N ILE A 278 23.83 3.36 5.50
CA ILE A 278 22.79 2.37 5.79
C ILE A 278 22.36 2.55 7.23
N PHE A 279 21.09 2.24 7.49
CA PHE A 279 20.49 2.32 8.79
C PHE A 279 19.90 0.98 9.19
N ILE A 280 19.96 0.63 10.48
CA ILE A 280 19.23 -0.52 11.02
C ILE A 280 18.43 -0.07 12.23
N VAL A 281 17.12 -0.30 12.20
CA VAL A 281 16.23 0.06 13.29
C VAL A 281 16.55 -0.84 14.49
N LYS A 282 17.04 -0.27 15.58
CA LYS A 282 17.28 -0.98 16.85
C LYS A 282 16.02 -1.06 17.67
N SER A 283 15.35 0.07 17.84
CA SER A 283 14.15 0.23 18.68
C SER A 283 13.28 1.36 18.12
N GLY A 284 11.98 1.34 18.47
CA GLY A 284 11.03 2.36 18.01
C GLY A 284 10.37 2.04 16.67
N LEU A 285 10.01 3.07 15.91
CA LEU A 285 9.26 2.94 14.66
C LEU A 285 9.68 4.05 13.69
N ILE A 286 10.10 3.67 12.49
CA ILE A 286 10.47 4.61 11.43
C ILE A 286 9.44 4.55 10.31
N GLY A 287 8.77 5.67 10.03
CA GLY A 287 7.91 5.82 8.88
C GLY A 287 8.69 6.18 7.62
N VAL A 288 8.30 5.60 6.49
CA VAL A 288 8.80 5.89 5.15
C VAL A 288 7.79 6.77 4.45
N TYR A 289 8.16 8.02 4.20
CA TYR A 289 7.33 9.02 3.56
C TYR A 289 7.83 9.32 2.16
N LEU A 290 6.89 9.51 1.22
CA LEU A 290 7.22 10.15 -0.05
C LEU A 290 6.38 11.41 -0.21
N GLU A 291 6.94 12.36 -0.94
CA GLU A 291 6.25 13.60 -1.25
C GLU A 291 5.08 13.38 -2.21
N LYS A 292 3.94 14.03 -1.89
CA LYS A 292 2.75 14.05 -2.73
C LYS A 292 2.92 15.08 -3.85
N PRO A 293 2.45 14.79 -5.08
CA PRO A 293 2.45 15.76 -6.17
C PRO A 293 1.65 17.04 -5.85
N SER A 294 0.58 16.95 -5.05
CA SER A 294 -0.24 18.09 -4.64
C SER A 294 0.33 18.89 -3.45
N GLY A 295 1.52 18.54 -2.96
CA GLY A 295 2.05 18.99 -1.68
C GLY A 295 1.65 18.07 -0.52
N GLY A 296 2.51 18.00 0.49
CA GLY A 296 2.41 17.07 1.62
C GLY A 296 3.15 15.75 1.36
N SER A 297 2.93 14.73 2.20
CA SER A 297 3.56 13.42 2.07
C SER A 297 2.58 12.29 2.36
N TRP A 298 2.78 11.12 1.76
CA TRP A 298 2.08 9.89 2.15
C TRP A 298 3.02 8.99 2.96
N LEU A 299 2.49 8.34 4.01
CA LEU A 299 3.19 7.24 4.68
C LEU A 299 3.04 6.00 3.79
N VAL A 300 4.14 5.57 3.17
CA VAL A 300 4.18 4.34 2.37
C VAL A 300 4.19 3.13 3.27
N ARG A 301 5.00 3.20 4.33
CA ARG A 301 5.34 2.04 5.15
C ARG A 301 5.86 2.42 6.52
N CYS A 302 5.59 1.55 7.49
CA CYS A 302 6.22 1.52 8.80
C CYS A 302 7.37 0.49 8.84
N CYS A 303 8.53 0.89 9.35
CA CYS A 303 9.72 0.05 9.49
C CYS A 303 10.00 -0.22 10.98
N PHE A 304 10.19 -1.50 11.28
CA PHE A 304 10.25 -2.04 12.64
C PHE A 304 11.69 -2.39 13.06
N PRO A 305 11.97 -2.63 14.35
CA PRO A 305 13.22 -3.20 14.80
C PRO A 305 13.70 -4.39 13.94
N GLY A 306 14.97 -4.33 13.53
CA GLY A 306 15.62 -5.30 12.64
C GLY A 306 15.49 -5.01 11.15
N TRP A 307 14.76 -3.98 10.76
CA TRP A 307 14.71 -3.55 9.37
C TRP A 307 15.98 -2.77 9.01
N LEU A 308 16.53 -3.08 7.83
CA LEU A 308 17.66 -2.39 7.23
C LEU A 308 17.14 -1.38 6.21
N LEU A 309 17.58 -0.14 6.26
CA LEU A 309 17.13 0.96 5.40
C LEU A 309 18.34 1.62 4.73
N GLY A 310 18.12 2.28 3.59
CA GLY A 310 19.18 3.03 2.90
C GLY A 310 20.08 2.15 2.02
N GLU A 311 19.57 1.01 1.56
CA GLU A 311 20.30 0.06 0.70
C GLU A 311 20.78 0.69 -0.61
N SER A 312 20.08 1.72 -1.08
CA SER A 312 20.50 2.48 -2.25
C SER A 312 21.87 3.14 -2.06
N SER A 313 22.28 3.49 -0.83
CA SER A 313 23.62 4.03 -0.54
C SER A 313 24.76 3.10 -0.99
N VAL A 314 24.51 1.79 -0.98
CA VAL A 314 25.51 0.78 -1.36
C VAL A 314 25.29 0.12 -2.70
N LEU A 315 24.05 0.10 -3.20
CA LEU A 315 23.68 -0.59 -4.44
C LEU A 315 23.56 0.32 -5.67
N ALA A 316 23.31 1.62 -5.49
CA ALA A 316 23.15 2.55 -6.61
C ALA A 316 24.49 3.08 -7.13
N ILE A 317 24.54 3.39 -8.43
CA ILE A 317 25.67 4.06 -9.06
C ILE A 317 25.77 5.50 -8.57
N ASP A 318 24.63 6.20 -8.52
CA ASP A 318 24.47 7.54 -7.95
C ASP A 318 23.51 7.49 -6.74
N PRO A 319 24.04 7.32 -5.51
CA PRO A 319 23.23 7.02 -4.35
C PRO A 319 22.53 8.25 -3.77
N HIS A 320 21.20 8.28 -3.91
CA HIS A 320 20.31 9.26 -3.25
C HIS A 320 19.24 8.56 -2.41
N CYS A 321 18.73 9.27 -1.41
CA CYS A 321 17.65 8.83 -0.56
C CYS A 321 16.35 8.75 -1.39
N THR A 322 15.80 7.55 -1.52
CA THR A 322 14.59 7.33 -2.34
C THR A 322 13.29 7.68 -1.61
N ALA A 323 13.36 8.07 -0.34
CA ALA A 323 12.24 8.41 0.52
C ALA A 323 12.72 9.20 1.74
N THR A 324 11.81 9.94 2.36
CA THR A 324 12.04 10.58 3.66
C THR A 324 11.80 9.56 4.77
N LEU A 325 12.75 9.42 5.69
CA LEU A 325 12.61 8.56 6.86
C LEU A 325 12.35 9.43 8.10
N ARG A 326 11.26 9.15 8.80
CA ARG A 326 10.83 9.92 9.98
C ARG A 326 10.58 8.99 11.16
N ALA A 327 10.98 9.39 12.36
CA ALA A 327 10.67 8.63 13.55
C ALA A 327 9.23 8.90 14.00
N GLU A 328 8.37 7.88 14.06
CA GLU A 328 6.98 8.03 14.51
C GLU A 328 6.87 7.98 16.04
N ARG A 329 7.94 7.55 16.70
CA ARG A 329 8.11 7.56 18.16
C ARG A 329 9.60 7.66 18.50
N VAL A 330 9.93 7.76 19.79
CA VAL A 330 11.33 7.66 20.23
C VAL A 330 11.94 6.38 19.67
N SER A 331 12.97 6.54 18.85
CA SER A 331 13.56 5.45 18.08
C SER A 331 15.07 5.50 18.15
N GLU A 332 15.70 4.33 18.15
CA GLU A 332 17.15 4.22 18.04
C GLU A 332 17.50 3.48 16.74
N VAL A 333 18.50 3.99 16.04
CA VAL A 333 18.91 3.50 14.74
C VAL A 333 20.43 3.39 14.71
N TRP A 334 20.93 2.21 14.35
CA TRP A 334 22.34 2.05 14.02
C TRP A 334 22.61 2.67 12.66
N THR A 335 23.63 3.51 12.57
CA THR A 335 24.08 4.15 11.33
C THR A 335 25.42 3.53 10.93
N LEU A 336 25.46 3.00 9.72
CA LEU A 336 26.60 2.30 9.14
C LEU A 336 27.07 3.06 7.88
N PRO A 337 28.32 3.52 7.83
CA PRO A 337 28.84 4.19 6.65
C PRO A 337 28.82 3.28 5.41
N ALA A 338 28.28 3.79 4.29
CA ALA A 338 28.22 3.05 3.04
C ALA A 338 29.60 2.53 2.57
N PRO A 339 30.72 3.26 2.72
CA PRO A 339 32.05 2.73 2.35
C PRO A 339 32.44 1.47 3.13
N ALA A 340 32.12 1.39 4.42
CA ALA A 340 32.42 0.22 5.24
C ALA A 340 31.60 -1.00 4.77
N VAL A 341 30.31 -0.80 4.49
CA VAL A 341 29.44 -1.87 4.00
C VAL A 341 29.86 -2.32 2.59
N LYS A 342 30.14 -1.39 1.67
CA LYS A 342 30.66 -1.70 0.32
C LYS A 342 31.96 -2.50 0.38
N GLY A 343 32.86 -2.14 1.30
CA GLY A 343 34.10 -2.87 1.53
C GLY A 343 33.88 -4.32 1.93
N LEU A 344 32.88 -4.60 2.78
CA LEU A 344 32.48 -5.95 3.15
C LEU A 344 31.78 -6.69 2.01
N MET A 345 30.89 -6.04 1.28
CA MET A 345 30.23 -6.64 0.10
C MET A 345 31.24 -7.08 -0.97
N GLY A 346 32.35 -6.36 -1.13
CA GLY A 346 33.43 -6.77 -2.03
C GLY A 346 34.24 -7.98 -1.55
N LYS A 347 34.21 -8.30 -0.25
CA LYS A 347 34.89 -9.46 0.35
C LYS A 347 33.97 -10.68 0.47
N ASP A 348 32.66 -10.46 0.61
CA ASP A 348 31.64 -11.47 0.86
C ASP A 348 30.45 -11.26 -0.11
N THR A 349 30.44 -12.04 -1.19
CA THR A 349 29.39 -11.96 -2.22
C THR A 349 28.03 -12.41 -1.70
N VAL A 350 28.00 -13.38 -0.78
CA VAL A 350 26.74 -13.83 -0.16
C VAL A 350 26.13 -12.71 0.67
N PHE A 351 26.95 -11.91 1.35
CA PHE A 351 26.47 -10.71 2.03
C PHE A 351 25.94 -9.66 1.05
N ALA A 352 26.63 -9.43 -0.07
CA ALA A 352 26.15 -8.51 -1.11
C ALA A 352 24.78 -8.92 -1.66
N ASP A 353 24.58 -10.21 -1.94
CA ASP A 353 23.32 -10.77 -2.44
C ASP A 353 22.19 -10.59 -1.42
N ARG A 354 22.47 -10.76 -0.11
CA ARG A 354 21.47 -10.51 0.95
C ARG A 354 21.03 -9.05 1.01
N ILE A 355 21.94 -8.09 0.85
CA ILE A 355 21.60 -6.66 0.81
C ILE A 355 20.75 -6.34 -0.43
N ALA A 356 21.12 -6.89 -1.60
CA ALA A 356 20.34 -6.74 -2.82
C ALA A 356 18.93 -7.32 -2.69
N ALA A 357 18.80 -8.52 -2.11
CA ALA A 357 17.51 -9.16 -1.84
C ALA A 357 16.65 -8.33 -0.87
N THR A 358 17.26 -7.71 0.15
CA THR A 358 16.57 -6.82 1.10
C THR A 358 15.95 -5.62 0.36
N LYS A 359 16.72 -4.93 -0.50
CA LYS A 359 16.22 -3.81 -1.32
C LYS A 359 15.04 -4.22 -2.20
N GLN A 360 15.06 -5.44 -2.73
CA GLN A 360 14.00 -5.95 -3.59
C GLN A 360 12.72 -6.26 -2.83
N ILE A 361 12.81 -6.87 -1.64
CA ILE A 361 11.64 -7.08 -0.76
C ILE A 361 11.02 -5.74 -0.40
N HIS A 362 11.83 -4.74 -0.05
CA HIS A 362 11.33 -3.41 0.26
C HIS A 362 10.65 -2.71 -0.93
N ARG A 363 11.09 -3.01 -2.17
CA ARG A 363 10.41 -2.54 -3.39
C ARG A 363 9.06 -3.23 -3.59
N ILE A 364 8.99 -4.54 -3.42
CA ILE A 364 7.73 -5.31 -3.52
C ILE A 364 6.70 -4.79 -2.49
N ASP A 365 7.14 -4.56 -1.26
CA ASP A 365 6.29 -4.01 -0.20
C ASP A 365 5.78 -2.60 -0.50
N SER A 366 6.66 -1.73 -1.03
CA SER A 366 6.27 -0.39 -1.49
C SER A 366 5.28 -0.48 -2.66
N PHE A 367 5.50 -1.42 -3.59
CA PHE A 367 4.59 -1.71 -4.69
C PHE A 367 3.22 -2.17 -4.18
N PHE A 368 3.14 -3.09 -3.22
CA PHE A 368 1.86 -3.53 -2.64
C PHE A 368 1.09 -2.38 -2.01
N SER A 369 1.80 -1.45 -1.38
CA SER A 369 1.18 -0.27 -0.76
C SER A 369 0.65 0.75 -1.78
N MET A 370 1.11 0.72 -3.04
CA MET A 370 0.67 1.62 -4.11
C MET A 370 -0.21 0.94 -5.18
N HIS A 371 -0.25 -0.39 -5.22
CA HIS A 371 -0.96 -1.16 -6.23
C HIS A 371 -2.47 -1.12 -6.01
N GLU A 372 -3.25 -0.94 -7.09
CA GLU A 372 -4.69 -0.66 -7.06
C GLU A 372 -5.50 -1.63 -6.18
N SER A 373 -5.27 -2.94 -6.32
CA SER A 373 -5.98 -3.97 -5.56
C SER A 373 -5.34 -4.28 -4.22
N MET A 374 -4.00 -4.16 -4.12
CA MET A 374 -3.26 -4.58 -2.92
C MET A 374 -3.26 -3.51 -1.84
N ALA A 375 -3.30 -2.23 -2.23
CA ALA A 375 -3.38 -1.11 -1.32
C ALA A 375 -4.68 -1.10 -0.50
N GLN A 376 -5.74 -1.77 -1.01
CA GLN A 376 -7.02 -1.93 -0.31
C GLN A 376 -6.97 -3.01 0.79
N LEU A 377 -5.98 -3.90 0.75
CA LEU A 377 -5.78 -4.90 1.79
C LEU A 377 -5.19 -4.25 3.03
N ASP A 378 -5.53 -4.78 4.20
CA ASP A 378 -4.91 -4.34 5.44
C ASP A 378 -3.40 -4.65 5.47
N VAL A 379 -2.65 -3.94 6.34
CA VAL A 379 -1.20 -4.09 6.42
C VAL A 379 -0.80 -5.49 6.88
N GLN A 380 -1.59 -6.15 7.72
CA GLN A 380 -1.29 -7.51 8.17
C GLN A 380 -1.32 -8.50 7.00
N VAL A 381 -2.32 -8.43 6.13
CA VAL A 381 -2.44 -9.27 4.94
C VAL A 381 -1.30 -8.98 3.96
N ARG A 382 -0.92 -7.71 3.77
CA ARG A 382 0.24 -7.37 2.92
C ARG A 382 1.56 -7.91 3.49
N ASP A 383 1.78 -7.79 4.79
CA ASP A 383 2.96 -8.35 5.47
C ASP A 383 3.01 -9.87 5.34
N GLU A 384 1.85 -10.53 5.47
CA GLU A 384 1.75 -11.97 5.32
C GLU A 384 1.98 -12.40 3.87
N MET A 385 1.50 -11.64 2.88
CA MET A 385 1.81 -11.85 1.47
C MET A 385 3.33 -11.73 1.23
N LEU A 386 4.01 -10.75 1.82
CA LEU A 386 5.47 -10.64 1.75
C LEU A 386 6.17 -11.85 2.40
N SER A 387 5.61 -12.38 3.49
CA SER A 387 6.12 -13.59 4.15
C SER A 387 5.97 -14.87 3.32
N CYS A 388 5.07 -14.85 2.33
CA CYS A 388 4.93 -15.92 1.34
C CYS A 388 6.07 -15.92 0.33
N ILE A 389 6.87 -14.86 0.20
CA ILE A 389 8.04 -14.86 -0.70
C ILE A 389 9.03 -15.92 -0.21
N GLN A 390 9.13 -17.01 -0.97
CA GLN A 390 10.04 -18.12 -0.72
C GLN A 390 11.47 -17.73 -1.13
N ARG A 391 11.59 -17.10 -2.29
CA ARG A 391 12.86 -16.68 -2.89
C ARG A 391 12.65 -15.59 -3.93
N LEU A 392 13.71 -14.84 -4.20
CA LEU A 392 13.82 -13.90 -5.29
C LEU A 392 15.06 -14.27 -6.09
N GLU A 393 14.91 -14.43 -7.40
CA GLU A 393 16.03 -14.86 -8.26
C GLU A 393 16.10 -14.00 -9.52
N SER A 394 17.33 -13.72 -9.94
CA SER A 394 17.65 -13.06 -11.21
C SER A 394 18.24 -14.08 -12.18
N PHE A 395 17.76 -14.08 -13.42
CA PHE A 395 18.12 -15.04 -14.46
C PHE A 395 18.95 -14.34 -15.54
N SER A 396 20.16 -14.84 -15.80
CA SER A 396 21.03 -14.33 -16.89
C SER A 396 20.79 -15.05 -18.22
N GLU A 397 20.07 -16.16 -18.21
CA GLU A 397 19.77 -16.99 -19.38
C GLU A 397 18.30 -17.40 -19.34
N GLU A 398 17.76 -17.83 -20.49
CA GLU A 398 16.38 -18.30 -20.55
C GLU A 398 16.19 -19.55 -19.69
N THR A 399 15.27 -19.47 -18.74
CA THR A 399 15.08 -20.52 -17.73
C THR A 399 13.60 -20.85 -17.59
N ILE A 400 13.26 -22.14 -17.69
CA ILE A 400 11.89 -22.61 -17.41
C ILE A 400 11.63 -22.46 -15.92
N LEU A 401 10.62 -21.67 -15.57
CA LEU A 401 10.22 -21.43 -14.18
C LEU A 401 9.14 -22.40 -13.72
N LEU A 402 8.10 -22.58 -14.54
CA LEU A 402 6.95 -23.44 -14.26
C LEU A 402 6.59 -24.21 -15.55
N PRO A 403 6.56 -25.55 -15.51
CA PRO A 403 6.14 -26.34 -16.66
C PRO A 403 4.61 -26.32 -16.84
N ALA A 404 4.15 -26.48 -18.09
CA ALA A 404 2.74 -26.69 -18.39
C ALA A 404 2.25 -28.04 -17.82
N ASN A 405 0.94 -28.15 -17.59
CA ASN A 405 0.21 -29.29 -17.04
C ASN A 405 0.60 -29.73 -15.63
N GLU A 406 1.39 -28.92 -14.93
CA GLU A 406 1.71 -29.14 -13.53
C GLU A 406 0.98 -28.12 -12.65
N ILE A 407 0.61 -28.57 -11.45
CA ILE A 407 0.08 -27.67 -10.43
C ILE A 407 1.24 -26.83 -9.92
N PRO A 408 1.19 -25.49 -10.03
CA PRO A 408 2.29 -24.66 -9.62
C PRO A 408 2.44 -24.71 -8.09
N ALA A 409 3.62 -25.09 -7.63
CA ALA A 409 3.97 -25.02 -6.21
C ALA A 409 4.19 -23.57 -5.74
N VAL A 410 4.39 -22.65 -6.69
CA VAL A 410 4.69 -21.24 -6.43
C VAL A 410 3.95 -20.33 -7.41
N ALA A 411 3.55 -19.16 -6.92
CA ALA A 411 3.11 -18.05 -7.76
C ALA A 411 4.27 -17.10 -8.03
N LEU A 412 4.18 -16.33 -9.11
CA LEU A 412 5.26 -15.45 -9.58
C LEU A 412 4.84 -13.98 -9.55
N LEU A 413 5.78 -13.10 -9.26
CA LEU A 413 5.69 -11.67 -9.55
C LEU A 413 6.92 -11.27 -10.36
N VAL A 414 6.71 -10.73 -11.56
CA VAL A 414 7.81 -10.25 -12.40
C VAL A 414 8.36 -8.97 -11.79
N ALA A 415 9.51 -9.07 -11.12
CA ALA A 415 10.14 -7.93 -10.49
C ALA A 415 10.85 -7.04 -11.50
N ARG A 416 11.56 -7.62 -12.47
CA ARG A 416 12.26 -6.89 -13.55
C ARG A 416 12.33 -7.77 -14.79
N GLY A 417 12.39 -7.15 -15.97
CA GLY A 417 12.51 -7.86 -17.24
C GLY A 417 11.19 -8.43 -17.69
N GLU A 418 11.23 -9.56 -18.40
CA GLU A 418 10.07 -10.16 -19.04
C GLU A 418 10.00 -11.67 -18.78
N VAL A 419 8.78 -12.19 -18.61
CA VAL A 419 8.53 -13.62 -18.51
C VAL A 419 7.63 -14.04 -19.67
N ALA A 420 8.05 -15.02 -20.44
CA ALA A 420 7.30 -15.53 -21.59
C ALA A 420 6.46 -16.75 -21.20
N LEU A 421 5.20 -16.75 -21.64
CA LEU A 421 4.23 -17.82 -21.46
C LEU A 421 4.02 -18.52 -22.80
N TYR A 422 4.38 -19.79 -22.86
CA TYR A 422 4.24 -20.62 -24.04
C TYR A 422 3.00 -21.51 -23.90
N PRO A 423 1.95 -21.30 -24.72
CA PRO A 423 0.77 -22.15 -24.73
C PRO A 423 1.12 -23.60 -25.05
N GLU A 424 0.45 -24.53 -24.40
CA GLU A 424 0.61 -25.93 -24.74
C GLU A 424 0.01 -26.25 -26.13
N GLY A 425 0.70 -27.09 -26.90
CA GLY A 425 0.16 -27.68 -28.13
C GLY A 425 0.33 -26.85 -29.41
N ASP A 426 0.87 -25.64 -29.33
CA ASP A 426 1.16 -24.80 -30.49
C ASP A 426 2.59 -24.26 -30.47
N ALA A 427 3.53 -25.04 -31.01
CA ALA A 427 4.94 -24.67 -31.13
C ALA A 427 5.19 -23.46 -32.05
N GLY A 428 4.17 -22.99 -32.78
CA GLY A 428 4.23 -21.79 -33.63
C GLY A 428 3.54 -20.56 -33.06
N ALA A 429 2.85 -20.69 -31.92
CA ALA A 429 2.18 -19.56 -31.27
C ALA A 429 3.19 -18.56 -30.71
N GLN A 430 2.92 -17.27 -30.89
CA GLN A 430 3.71 -16.23 -30.24
C GLN A 430 3.49 -16.30 -28.72
N PRO A 431 4.56 -16.34 -27.91
CA PRO A 431 4.42 -16.41 -26.47
C PRO A 431 3.80 -15.11 -25.93
N LEU A 432 2.86 -15.24 -25.00
CA LEU A 432 2.36 -14.09 -24.25
C LEU A 432 3.46 -13.62 -23.31
N THR A 433 3.74 -12.32 -23.29
CA THR A 433 4.82 -11.76 -22.46
C THR A 433 4.22 -11.04 -21.26
N LEU A 434 4.68 -11.43 -20.07
CA LEU A 434 4.38 -10.76 -18.81
C LEU A 434 5.39 -9.64 -18.60
N ALA A 435 4.86 -8.43 -18.48
CA ALA A 435 5.61 -7.24 -18.12
C ALA A 435 6.00 -7.24 -16.63
N PRO A 436 6.94 -6.37 -16.22
CA PRO A 436 7.18 -6.13 -14.80
C PRO A 436 5.92 -5.70 -14.06
N ASP A 437 5.90 -5.98 -12.75
CA ASP A 437 4.80 -5.70 -11.81
C ASP A 437 3.56 -6.60 -11.98
N THR A 438 3.63 -7.58 -12.87
CA THR A 438 2.54 -8.51 -13.13
C THR A 438 2.70 -9.79 -12.31
N PHE A 439 1.62 -10.20 -11.64
CA PHE A 439 1.51 -11.50 -10.99
C PHE A 439 1.17 -12.60 -12.00
N PHE A 440 1.57 -13.83 -11.72
CA PHE A 440 1.17 -15.00 -12.50
C PHE A 440 1.01 -16.24 -11.62
N GLY A 441 -0.01 -17.04 -11.89
CA GLY A 441 -0.21 -18.34 -11.23
C GLY A 441 -0.65 -18.23 -9.77
N VAL A 442 -1.11 -17.07 -9.29
CA VAL A 442 -1.64 -16.91 -7.92
C VAL A 442 -2.90 -17.74 -7.78
N ARG A 443 -3.89 -17.54 -8.66
CA ARG A 443 -5.13 -18.32 -8.70
C ARG A 443 -4.87 -19.82 -8.82
N ASP A 444 -3.97 -20.21 -9.73
CA ASP A 444 -3.62 -21.62 -9.98
C ASP A 444 -2.98 -22.26 -8.74
N SER A 445 -2.08 -21.54 -8.06
CA SER A 445 -1.47 -21.99 -6.81
C SER A 445 -2.49 -22.09 -5.66
N LEU A 446 -3.46 -21.15 -5.61
CA LEU A 446 -4.52 -21.12 -4.61
C LEU A 446 -5.50 -22.29 -4.76
N HIS A 447 -5.97 -22.54 -5.98
CA HIS A 447 -6.97 -23.57 -6.25
C HIS A 447 -6.39 -24.92 -6.70
N GLN A 448 -5.06 -25.03 -6.75
CA GLN A 448 -4.35 -26.22 -7.20
C GLN A 448 -4.75 -26.63 -8.63
N ILE A 449 -4.82 -25.64 -9.53
CA ILE A 449 -5.17 -25.83 -10.94
C ILE A 449 -3.88 -26.03 -11.74
N PRO A 450 -3.78 -27.07 -12.60
CA PRO A 450 -2.64 -27.23 -13.50
C PRO A 450 -2.53 -26.09 -14.52
N LEU A 451 -1.32 -25.62 -14.79
CA LEU A 451 -1.08 -24.57 -15.77
C LEU A 451 -1.33 -25.04 -17.21
N SER A 452 -1.91 -24.20 -18.05
CA SER A 452 -2.04 -24.44 -19.50
C SER A 452 -0.87 -23.91 -20.34
N VAL A 453 0.14 -23.33 -19.68
CA VAL A 453 1.28 -22.67 -20.32
C VAL A 453 2.58 -23.07 -19.62
N THR A 454 3.67 -23.11 -20.39
CA THR A 454 5.03 -23.19 -19.84
C THR A 454 5.56 -21.77 -19.62
N VAL A 455 6.00 -21.49 -18.41
CA VAL A 455 6.50 -20.18 -17.99
C VAL A 455 8.01 -20.15 -18.08
N VAL A 456 8.57 -19.20 -18.83
CA VAL A 456 10.01 -19.07 -19.07
C VAL A 456 10.47 -17.66 -18.73
N ALA A 457 11.42 -17.53 -17.82
CA ALA A 457 12.12 -16.26 -17.59
C ALA A 457 13.02 -15.96 -18.78
N ARG A 458 12.93 -14.75 -19.34
CA ARG A 458 13.92 -14.26 -20.31
C ARG A 458 15.23 -13.90 -19.60
N SER A 459 16.30 -13.84 -20.38
CA SER A 459 17.59 -13.33 -19.90
C SER A 459 17.43 -11.89 -19.39
N GLY A 460 18.00 -11.60 -18.22
CA GLY A 460 17.91 -10.31 -17.54
C GLY A 460 16.69 -10.14 -16.64
N SER A 461 15.84 -11.16 -16.51
CA SER A 461 14.62 -11.09 -15.69
C SER A 461 14.90 -11.38 -14.22
N THR A 462 14.16 -10.72 -13.33
CA THR A 462 14.15 -11.00 -11.89
C THR A 462 12.72 -11.32 -11.48
N VAL A 463 12.52 -12.42 -10.76
CA VAL A 463 11.19 -12.93 -10.40
C VAL A 463 11.14 -13.25 -8.91
N ALA A 464 10.07 -12.81 -8.25
CA ALA A 464 9.75 -13.21 -6.88
C ALA A 464 8.85 -14.44 -6.91
N PHE A 465 9.21 -15.45 -6.14
CA PHE A 465 8.49 -16.72 -6.04
C PHE A 465 7.77 -16.77 -4.70
N PHE A 466 6.45 -16.87 -4.73
CA PHE A 466 5.59 -16.96 -3.57
C PHE A 466 5.21 -18.42 -3.34
N ASP A 467 5.42 -18.92 -2.13
CA ASP A 467 5.09 -20.28 -1.73
C ASP A 467 3.58 -20.51 -1.81
N GLY A 468 3.15 -21.45 -2.66
CA GLY A 468 1.74 -21.72 -2.91
C GLY A 468 1.01 -22.29 -1.70
N GLU A 469 1.70 -23.03 -0.81
CA GLU A 469 1.08 -23.54 0.42
C GLU A 469 0.80 -22.42 1.41
N ARG A 470 1.76 -21.51 1.61
CA ARG A 470 1.56 -20.33 2.45
C ARG A 470 0.49 -19.40 1.89
N LEU A 471 0.45 -19.22 0.56
CA LEU A 471 -0.61 -18.44 -0.10
C LEU A 471 -2.00 -19.05 0.14
N ARG A 472 -2.15 -20.38 0.02
CA ARG A 472 -3.40 -21.07 0.32
C ARG A 472 -3.81 -20.92 1.78
N ALA A 473 -2.85 -21.06 2.69
CA ALA A 473 -3.10 -20.87 4.12
C ALA A 473 -3.53 -19.43 4.43
N LEU A 474 -2.91 -18.43 3.80
CA LEU A 474 -3.31 -17.02 3.85
C LEU A 474 -4.73 -16.82 3.33
N CYS A 475 -5.05 -17.31 2.14
CA CYS A 475 -6.38 -17.17 1.55
C CYS A 475 -7.46 -17.81 2.43
N THR A 476 -7.22 -19.02 2.93
CA THR A 476 -8.19 -19.78 3.75
C THR A 476 -8.55 -19.11 5.08
N ARG A 477 -7.59 -18.45 5.72
CA ARG A 477 -7.82 -17.74 6.99
C ARG A 477 -8.27 -16.29 6.82
N SER A 478 -8.24 -15.78 5.59
CA SER A 478 -8.63 -14.42 5.27
C SER A 478 -10.14 -14.31 5.06
N PRO A 479 -10.75 -13.14 5.33
CA PRO A 479 -12.13 -12.85 4.96
C PRO A 479 -12.38 -13.01 3.45
N GLU A 480 -13.63 -13.30 3.05
CA GLU A 480 -14.00 -13.54 1.64
C GLU A 480 -13.61 -12.41 0.69
N ASN A 481 -13.71 -11.15 1.13
CA ASN A 481 -13.32 -10.00 0.33
C ASN A 481 -11.81 -9.95 0.08
N VAL A 482 -10.99 -10.38 1.05
CA VAL A 482 -9.53 -10.46 0.91
C VAL A 482 -9.17 -11.62 -0.02
N ALA A 483 -9.79 -12.80 0.17
CA ALA A 483 -9.61 -13.94 -0.70
C ALA A 483 -9.92 -13.60 -2.18
N ALA A 484 -11.04 -12.90 -2.43
CA ALA A 484 -11.42 -12.46 -3.76
C ALA A 484 -10.41 -11.48 -4.40
N VAL A 485 -9.75 -10.63 -3.59
CA VAL A 485 -8.67 -9.76 -4.09
C VAL A 485 -7.45 -10.59 -4.48
N LEU A 486 -7.04 -11.55 -3.64
CA LEU A 486 -5.90 -12.43 -3.91
C LEU A 486 -6.12 -13.31 -5.16
N GLU A 487 -7.32 -13.83 -5.36
CA GLU A 487 -7.69 -14.64 -6.52
C GLU A 487 -7.68 -13.86 -7.85
N ARG A 488 -7.81 -12.53 -7.78
CA ARG A 488 -7.74 -11.63 -8.94
C ARG A 488 -6.33 -11.12 -9.23
N LEU A 489 -5.33 -11.53 -8.45
CA LEU A 489 -3.93 -11.18 -8.72
C LEU A 489 -3.40 -12.03 -9.87
N GLY A 490 -3.19 -11.42 -11.03
CA GLY A 490 -2.66 -12.06 -12.23
C GLY A 490 -3.73 -12.24 -13.29
#